data_AF-A0AAD6HW51-F1
#
_entry.id   AF-A0AAD6HW51-F1
#
_cell.length_a   1.000
_cell.length_b   1.000
_cell.length_c   1.000
_cell.angle_alpha   90.00
_cell.angle_beta   90.00
_cell.angle_gamma   90.00
#
_symmetry.space_group_name_H-M   'P 1'
#
loop_
_entity.id
_entity.type
_entity.pdbx_description
1 polymer ?
#
loop_
_entity_poly.entity_id
_entity_poly.type
_entity_poly.pdbx_seq_one_letter_code
_entity_poly.pdbx_strand_id
1 'polypeptide(L)'
;MRRYYFGPSFGISTESLMYTEVNIDELLSPQTSNSSSRIGLLSIDVRVCTNPPGLGLRIQRLAVLKRQEVQNIFIEKDIVWVCTHLANYPAESPDFIKSSLKNCYSDFSETIISLIQTYCEQDGTPDSDTHFDRQGKCGKCNTSWKLELRGIETQDVCLLLMRWKDLGPGLDPEDNRWRSKQEWAQPKTLKPSEMVGDPRLRFERPSDCSSSQPMSQEDMFQRNLSLLRGKRYQTVMRKSWGPWYYLHGKEREVNHSRCIIS
;
A
#
# COMPACT_ATOMS: atom_id res chain seq x y z
N MET A 1 9.38 5.41 -17.36
CA MET A 1 9.71 6.82 -17.67
C MET A 1 10.20 7.07 -19.10
N ARG A 2 10.94 6.17 -19.76
CA ARG A 2 11.33 6.36 -21.18
C ARG A 2 10.15 6.75 -22.09
N ARG A 3 8.96 6.17 -21.86
CA ARG A 3 7.74 6.47 -22.64
C ARG A 3 7.32 7.93 -22.55
N TYR A 4 7.51 8.54 -21.39
CA TYR A 4 7.20 9.95 -21.15
C TYR A 4 8.15 10.87 -21.94
N TYR A 5 9.44 10.54 -22.00
CA TYR A 5 10.45 11.38 -22.67
C TYR A 5 10.55 11.15 -24.19
N PHE A 6 10.42 9.91 -24.63
CA PHE A 6 10.70 9.51 -26.03
C PHE A 6 9.44 9.08 -26.79
N GLY A 7 8.28 9.05 -26.12
CA GLY A 7 6.98 8.72 -26.72
C GLY A 7 6.56 7.25 -26.58
N PRO A 8 5.35 6.89 -27.06
CA PRO A 8 4.70 5.60 -26.83
C PRO A 8 5.52 4.37 -27.22
N SER A 9 6.37 4.46 -28.24
CA SER A 9 7.20 3.36 -28.73
C SER A 9 8.33 2.97 -27.76
N PHE A 10 8.62 3.78 -26.74
CA PHE A 10 9.76 3.60 -25.85
C PHE A 10 9.32 3.21 -24.44
N GLY A 11 9.27 1.92 -24.14
CA GLY A 11 9.00 1.42 -22.78
C GLY A 11 7.51 1.21 -22.45
N ILE A 12 7.23 0.97 -21.17
CA ILE A 12 5.94 0.45 -20.68
C ILE A 12 5.01 1.60 -20.28
N SER A 13 3.71 1.45 -20.54
CA SER A 13 2.68 2.42 -20.14
C SER A 13 2.39 2.34 -18.63
N THR A 14 1.92 3.44 -18.03
CA THR A 14 1.55 3.48 -16.61
C THR A 14 0.42 2.51 -16.27
N GLU A 15 -0.54 2.34 -17.18
CA GLU A 15 -1.66 1.40 -17.04
C GLU A 15 -1.18 -0.05 -16.99
N SER A 16 -0.07 -0.35 -17.68
CA SER A 16 0.56 -1.67 -17.66
C SER A 16 1.38 -1.91 -16.38
N LEU A 17 1.52 -0.91 -15.50
CA LEU A 17 2.19 -1.04 -14.21
C LEU A 17 1.17 -1.07 -13.05
N MET A 18 -0.10 -0.80 -13.33
CA MET A 18 -1.17 -0.92 -12.35
C MET A 18 -1.45 -2.39 -12.09
N TYR A 19 -1.61 -2.72 -10.82
CA TYR A 19 -1.68 -4.12 -10.37
C TYR A 19 -2.53 -4.21 -9.11
N THR A 20 -3.30 -5.28 -8.98
CA THR A 20 -3.99 -5.65 -7.75
C THR A 20 -3.81 -7.14 -7.51
N GLU A 21 -3.48 -7.53 -6.29
CA GLU A 21 -3.40 -8.91 -5.85
C GLU A 21 -4.17 -9.12 -4.56
N VAL A 22 -4.73 -10.31 -4.42
CA VAL A 22 -5.32 -10.82 -3.20
C VAL A 22 -4.52 -12.04 -2.78
N ASN A 23 -4.06 -12.03 -1.52
CA ASN A 23 -3.48 -13.18 -0.86
C ASN A 23 -4.45 -13.65 0.23
N ILE A 24 -4.85 -14.91 0.14
CA ILE A 24 -5.53 -15.59 1.24
C ILE A 24 -4.46 -16.19 2.13
N ASP A 25 -3.96 -15.41 3.07
CA ASP A 25 -3.03 -15.96 4.05
C ASP A 25 -3.86 -16.72 5.09
N GLU A 26 -4.01 -18.02 4.88
CA GLU A 26 -4.25 -18.96 5.96
C GLU A 26 -2.95 -19.02 6.76
N LEU A 27 -2.72 -17.98 7.57
CA LEU A 27 -1.60 -17.97 8.48
C LEU A 27 -1.80 -19.14 9.43
N LEU A 28 -1.05 -20.19 9.18
CA LEU A 28 -0.75 -21.24 10.12
C LEU A 28 -0.01 -20.56 11.28
N SER A 29 -0.76 -20.01 12.24
CA SER A 29 -0.23 -19.85 13.59
C SER A 29 0.06 -21.27 14.08
N PRO A 30 1.33 -21.67 14.29
CA PRO A 30 1.63 -23.05 14.65
C PRO A 30 1.12 -23.42 16.05
N GLN A 31 0.52 -22.50 16.81
CA GLN A 31 0.25 -22.68 18.24
C GLN A 31 -1.13 -22.25 18.75
N THR A 32 -2.09 -21.92 17.89
CA THR A 32 -3.48 -21.70 18.35
C THR A 32 -4.47 -22.34 17.40
N SER A 33 -5.32 -23.22 17.92
CA SER A 33 -6.34 -24.00 17.20
C SER A 33 -7.48 -23.16 16.60
N ASN A 34 -7.36 -21.84 16.58
CA ASN A 34 -8.30 -20.91 15.97
C ASN A 34 -7.59 -20.18 14.82
N SER A 35 -7.55 -20.82 13.65
CA SER A 35 -7.08 -20.19 12.41
C SER A 35 -8.07 -19.13 11.96
N SER A 36 -7.80 -17.85 12.22
CA SER A 36 -8.50 -16.78 11.52
C SER A 36 -7.85 -16.55 10.17
N SER A 37 -8.57 -16.91 9.10
CA SER A 37 -8.12 -16.60 7.74
C SER A 37 -8.05 -15.08 7.58
N ARG A 38 -6.87 -14.55 7.30
CA ARG A 38 -6.69 -13.13 6.98
C ARG A 38 -6.70 -13.01 5.47
N ILE A 39 -7.50 -12.09 4.94
CA ILE A 39 -7.47 -11.77 3.52
C ILE A 39 -6.69 -10.48 3.36
N GLY A 40 -5.53 -10.60 2.72
CA GLY A 40 -4.67 -9.49 2.33
C GLY A 40 -4.97 -9.06 0.90
N LEU A 41 -4.95 -7.76 0.64
CA LEU A 41 -5.00 -7.20 -0.71
C LEU A 41 -3.91 -6.15 -0.86
N LEU A 42 -3.15 -6.22 -1.95
CA LEU A 42 -2.22 -5.19 -2.38
C LEU A 42 -2.71 -4.61 -3.70
N SER A 43 -2.72 -3.29 -3.83
CA SER A 43 -2.96 -2.63 -5.10
C SER A 43 -2.00 -1.47 -5.33
N ILE A 44 -1.55 -1.33 -6.58
CA ILE A 44 -0.60 -0.34 -7.04
C ILE A 44 -1.25 0.50 -8.14
N ASP A 45 -1.22 1.81 -7.96
CA ASP A 45 -1.57 2.84 -8.94
C ASP A 45 -0.30 3.62 -9.29
N VAL A 46 -0.12 3.97 -10.57
CA VAL A 46 1.12 4.51 -11.11
C VAL A 46 0.81 5.71 -12.00
N ARG A 47 1.53 6.81 -11.78
CA ARG A 47 1.36 8.05 -12.55
C ARG A 47 2.71 8.67 -12.85
N VAL A 48 2.74 9.46 -13.92
CA VAL A 48 3.85 10.38 -14.16
C VAL A 48 3.47 11.74 -13.58
N CYS A 49 4.20 12.15 -12.54
CA CYS A 49 4.15 13.50 -12.01
C CYS A 49 5.01 14.39 -12.92
N THR A 50 4.51 15.54 -13.40
CA THR A 50 5.16 16.35 -14.45
C THR A 50 6.07 17.45 -13.90
N ASN A 51 5.84 17.92 -12.67
CA ASN A 51 6.57 19.06 -12.09
C ASN A 51 7.16 18.76 -10.69
N PRO A 52 8.49 18.52 -10.61
CA PRO A 52 9.33 18.08 -11.71
C PRO A 52 8.94 16.65 -12.17
N PRO A 53 9.41 16.19 -13.34
CA PRO A 53 9.12 14.86 -13.85
C PRO A 53 9.54 13.75 -12.88
N GLY A 54 8.63 12.82 -12.59
CA GLY A 54 8.90 11.67 -11.74
C GLY A 54 7.85 10.57 -11.88
N LEU A 55 8.24 9.32 -11.67
CA LEU A 55 7.31 8.20 -11.60
C LEU A 55 6.75 8.09 -10.19
N GLY A 56 5.51 8.55 -10.01
CA GLY A 56 4.76 8.44 -8.77
C GLY A 56 4.11 7.07 -8.65
N LEU A 57 4.19 6.48 -7.46
CA LEU A 57 3.46 5.29 -7.07
C LEU A 57 2.55 5.61 -5.90
N ARG A 58 1.31 5.11 -5.95
CA ARG A 58 0.43 4.95 -4.80
C ARG A 58 0.18 3.47 -4.58
N ILE A 59 0.46 3.00 -3.38
CA ILE A 59 0.34 1.59 -3.02
C ILE A 59 -0.64 1.49 -1.85
N GLN A 60 -1.71 0.72 -2.02
CA GLN A 60 -2.71 0.43 -1.00
C GLN A 60 -2.57 -1.03 -0.56
N ARG A 61 -2.47 -1.27 0.75
CA ARG A 61 -2.60 -2.59 1.37
C ARG A 61 -3.83 -2.61 2.26
N LEU A 62 -4.63 -3.67 2.15
CA LEU A 62 -5.75 -3.96 3.03
C LEU A 62 -5.46 -5.27 3.75
N ALA A 63 -5.80 -5.32 5.04
CA ALA A 63 -5.98 -6.56 5.77
C ALA A 63 -7.36 -6.52 6.42
N VAL A 64 -8.20 -7.52 6.11
CA VAL A 64 -9.51 -7.67 6.73
C VAL A 64 -9.41 -8.66 7.89
N LEU A 65 -9.93 -8.26 9.03
CA LEU A 65 -9.79 -8.94 10.32
C LEU A 65 -11.14 -8.96 11.03
N LYS A 66 -11.34 -9.92 11.93
CA LYS A 66 -12.49 -9.84 12.84
C LYS A 66 -12.27 -8.75 13.87
N ARG A 67 -13.33 -8.03 14.21
CA ARG A 67 -13.32 -6.93 15.18
C ARG A 67 -12.75 -7.35 16.54
N GLN A 68 -13.11 -8.55 17.00
CA GLN A 68 -12.59 -9.14 18.25
C GLN A 68 -11.09 -9.45 18.21
N GLU A 69 -10.47 -9.48 17.03
CA GLU A 69 -9.05 -9.80 16.83
C GLU A 69 -8.18 -8.56 16.70
N VAL A 70 -8.78 -7.36 16.67
CA VAL A 70 -8.04 -6.10 16.46
C VAL A 70 -6.96 -5.88 17.52
N GLN A 71 -7.24 -6.24 18.78
CA GLN A 71 -6.26 -6.15 19.88
C GLN A 71 -5.13 -7.18 19.76
N ASN A 72 -5.39 -8.28 19.04
CA ASN A 72 -4.47 -9.39 18.84
C ASN A 72 -3.83 -9.37 17.45
N ILE A 73 -3.87 -8.22 16.75
CA ILE A 73 -3.18 -8.07 15.47
C ILE A 73 -1.69 -8.24 15.73
N PHE A 74 -1.19 -9.44 15.42
CA PHE A 74 0.22 -9.62 15.18
C PHE A 74 0.55 -8.84 13.91
N ILE A 75 1.32 -7.78 14.09
CA ILE A 75 1.73 -6.87 13.03
C ILE A 75 2.75 -7.62 12.18
N GLU A 76 2.23 -8.40 11.23
CA GLU A 76 3.09 -9.03 10.24
C GLU A 76 3.73 -7.96 9.38
N LYS A 77 5.03 -8.19 9.14
CA LYS A 77 5.88 -7.32 8.34
C LYS A 77 5.19 -6.94 7.04
N ASP A 78 4.51 -7.88 6.39
CA ASP A 78 3.95 -7.64 5.06
C ASP A 78 2.64 -6.83 5.08
N ILE A 79 1.97 -6.66 6.21
CA ILE A 79 0.73 -5.87 6.25
C ILE A 79 1.04 -4.38 6.40
N VAL A 80 1.98 -4.02 7.27
CA VAL A 80 2.21 -2.61 7.66
C VAL A 80 3.52 -2.01 7.12
N TRP A 81 4.28 -2.71 6.28
CA TRP A 81 5.59 -2.21 5.85
C TRP A 81 5.50 -0.91 5.02
N VAL A 82 5.99 0.20 5.58
CA VAL A 82 6.06 1.51 4.88
C VAL A 82 7.29 1.59 3.98
N CYS A 83 8.48 1.45 4.57
CA CYS A 83 9.77 1.41 3.91
C CYS A 83 10.82 0.82 4.86
N THR A 84 11.99 0.44 4.35
CA THR A 84 13.08 -0.13 5.16
C THR A 84 13.56 0.81 6.27
N HIS A 85 13.40 2.13 6.08
CA HIS A 85 13.78 3.11 7.09
C HIS A 85 12.80 3.21 8.27
N LEU A 86 11.54 2.77 8.11
CA LEU A 86 10.50 2.80 9.14
C LEU A 86 10.07 1.38 9.54
N ALA A 87 10.81 0.36 9.10
CA ALA A 87 10.44 -1.04 9.29
C ALA A 87 10.77 -1.51 10.71
N ASN A 88 9.83 -2.26 11.29
CA ASN A 88 9.95 -2.94 12.57
C ASN A 88 10.53 -4.37 12.37
N TYR A 89 11.84 -4.56 12.27
CA TYR A 89 12.46 -5.85 12.68
C TYR A 89 12.86 -5.95 14.16
N PRO A 90 12.31 -6.90 14.95
CA PRO A 90 12.97 -7.29 16.19
C PRO A 90 14.42 -7.67 15.89
N ALA A 91 15.35 -7.11 16.67
CA ALA A 91 16.78 -7.27 16.51
C ALA A 91 17.24 -8.69 16.89
N GLU A 92 16.86 -9.69 16.11
CA GLU A 92 17.25 -11.09 16.33
C GLU A 92 17.96 -11.66 15.10
N SER A 93 19.01 -10.98 14.60
CA SER A 93 20.13 -11.61 13.86
C SER A 93 21.26 -10.61 13.60
N PRO A 94 22.55 -11.02 13.63
CA PRO A 94 23.67 -10.17 14.02
C PRO A 94 24.33 -9.42 12.84
N ASP A 95 24.67 -8.16 13.13
CA ASP A 95 25.93 -7.51 12.76
C ASP A 95 26.13 -6.79 11.42
N PHE A 96 25.08 -6.52 10.63
CA PHE A 96 25.25 -5.61 9.47
C PHE A 96 24.41 -4.33 9.48
N ILE A 97 23.42 -4.18 10.37
CA ILE A 97 22.50 -3.03 10.34
C ILE A 97 22.26 -2.43 11.74
N LYS A 98 23.31 -2.11 12.50
CA LYS A 98 23.16 -1.69 13.91
C LYS A 98 23.29 -0.19 14.22
N SER A 99 23.88 0.66 13.38
CA SER A 99 24.10 2.07 13.78
C SER A 99 23.06 3.07 13.27
N SER A 100 22.54 2.90 12.05
CA SER A 100 21.67 3.93 11.42
C SER A 100 20.16 3.66 11.52
N LEU A 101 19.73 2.48 11.95
CA LEU A 101 18.30 2.12 12.05
C LEU A 101 17.74 2.16 13.48
N LYS A 102 18.57 2.17 14.53
CA LYS A 102 18.11 2.04 15.94
C LYS A 102 17.09 3.12 16.37
N ASN A 103 17.12 4.30 15.75
CA ASN A 103 16.19 5.41 16.04
C ASN A 103 14.92 5.44 15.18
N CYS A 104 14.70 4.47 14.28
CA CYS A 104 13.48 4.46 13.45
C CYS A 104 12.50 3.33 13.79
N TYR A 105 12.83 2.57 14.82
CA TYR A 105 12.15 1.35 15.24
C TYR A 105 10.92 1.59 16.13
N SER A 106 10.95 2.65 16.93
CA SER A 106 9.93 2.97 17.92
C SER A 106 8.69 3.59 17.27
N ASP A 107 8.89 4.60 16.43
CA ASP A 107 7.83 5.58 16.15
C ASP A 107 6.67 4.99 15.33
N PHE A 108 6.97 4.11 14.38
CA PHE A 108 5.91 3.51 13.56
C PHE A 108 5.17 2.37 14.27
N SER A 109 5.85 1.59 15.11
CA SER A 109 5.21 0.62 16.02
C SER A 109 4.23 1.33 16.96
N GLU A 110 4.68 2.40 17.60
CA GLU A 110 3.85 3.23 18.51
C GLU A 110 2.67 3.86 17.77
N THR A 111 2.87 4.26 16.50
CA THR A 111 1.77 4.74 15.65
C THR A 111 0.70 3.67 15.46
N ILE A 112 1.07 2.42 15.19
CA ILE A 112 0.10 1.32 15.02
C ILE A 112 -0.58 0.98 16.35
N ILE A 113 0.19 0.86 17.43
CA ILE A 113 -0.33 0.55 18.76
C ILE A 113 -1.32 1.62 19.21
N SER A 114 -0.96 2.91 19.08
CA SER A 114 -1.85 4.01 19.44
C SER A 114 -3.11 4.03 18.58
N LEU A 115 -3.03 3.71 17.28
CA LEU A 115 -4.20 3.61 16.41
C LEU A 115 -5.15 2.50 16.87
N ILE A 116 -4.61 1.32 17.20
CA ILE A 116 -5.39 0.18 17.72
C ILE A 116 -6.01 0.53 19.06
N GLN A 117 -5.26 1.15 19.98
CA GLN A 117 -5.76 1.59 21.28
C GLN A 117 -6.91 2.59 21.12
N THR A 118 -6.74 3.64 20.31
CA THR A 118 -7.81 4.63 20.04
C THR A 118 -9.06 3.96 19.50
N TYR A 119 -8.92 2.95 18.63
CA TYR A 119 -10.05 2.19 18.12
C TYR A 119 -10.74 1.33 19.19
N CYS A 120 -9.97 0.73 20.10
CA CYS A 120 -10.50 -0.14 21.15
C CYS A 120 -11.14 0.62 22.32
N GLU A 121 -10.71 1.86 22.55
CA GLU A 121 -11.25 2.74 23.60
C GLU A 121 -12.59 3.37 23.22
N GLN A 122 -13.05 3.22 21.98
CA GLN A 122 -14.38 3.68 21.61
C GLN A 122 -15.47 2.80 22.23
N ASP A 123 -16.32 3.41 23.06
CA ASP A 123 -17.52 2.78 23.60
C ASP A 123 -18.51 2.43 22.48
N GLY A 124 -18.99 1.18 22.46
CA GLY A 124 -19.98 0.67 21.53
C GLY A 124 -19.39 -0.06 20.31
N THR A 125 -20.24 -0.51 19.39
CA THR A 125 -19.79 -1.04 18.10
C THR A 125 -19.61 0.16 17.16
N PRO A 126 -18.37 0.56 16.78
CA PRO A 126 -18.21 1.63 15.82
C PRO A 126 -19.06 1.37 14.57
N ASP A 127 -19.89 2.36 14.23
CA ASP A 127 -20.65 2.39 12.99
C ASP A 127 -19.73 2.11 11.79
N SER A 128 -20.30 1.61 10.70
CA SER A 128 -19.56 1.27 9.48
C SER A 128 -18.80 2.45 8.83
N ASP A 129 -18.97 3.67 9.34
CA ASP A 129 -18.29 4.88 8.87
C ASP A 129 -17.20 5.40 9.81
N THR A 130 -17.05 4.82 11.01
CA THR A 130 -15.96 5.20 11.91
C THR A 130 -14.64 4.69 11.36
N HIS A 131 -13.73 5.64 11.13
CA HIS A 131 -12.36 5.35 10.74
C HIS A 131 -11.41 6.22 11.56
N PHE A 132 -10.29 5.64 11.94
CA PHE A 132 -9.20 6.33 12.59
C PHE A 132 -8.01 6.30 11.67
N ASP A 133 -7.26 7.39 11.62
CA ASP A 133 -6.07 7.46 10.81
C ASP A 133 -4.85 8.02 11.53
N ARG A 134 -3.70 7.65 10.99
CA ARG A 134 -2.40 8.24 11.26
C ARG A 134 -1.73 8.46 9.92
N GLN A 135 -0.97 9.53 9.80
CA GLN A 135 -0.24 9.82 8.57
C GLN A 135 1.13 10.38 8.91
N GLY A 136 2.05 10.23 7.97
CA GLY A 136 3.39 10.76 8.15
C GLY A 136 4.25 10.58 6.93
N LYS A 137 5.53 10.87 7.11
CA LYS A 137 6.53 10.80 6.05
C LYS A 137 7.85 10.29 6.60
N CYS A 138 8.52 9.45 5.82
CA CYS A 138 9.87 9.04 6.13
C CYS A 138 10.85 10.17 5.80
N GLY A 139 11.54 10.71 6.82
CA GLY A 139 12.57 11.73 6.66
C GLY A 139 13.84 11.28 5.91
N LYS A 140 14.00 9.97 5.62
CA LYS A 140 15.18 9.43 4.92
C LYS A 140 14.95 9.17 3.44
N CYS A 141 13.81 8.57 3.07
CA CYS A 141 13.51 8.28 1.67
C CYS A 141 12.34 9.09 1.11
N ASN A 142 11.75 10.00 1.90
CA ASN A 142 10.61 10.81 1.48
C ASN A 142 9.32 10.03 1.17
N THR A 143 9.20 8.74 1.54
CA THR A 143 7.93 8.00 1.40
C THR A 143 6.87 8.61 2.31
N SER A 144 5.76 9.07 1.76
CA SER A 144 4.58 9.47 2.54
C SER A 144 3.70 8.25 2.78
N TRP A 145 3.01 8.21 3.92
CA TRP A 145 2.15 7.11 4.29
C TRP A 145 0.90 7.58 5.04
N LYS A 146 -0.16 6.79 4.96
CA LYS A 146 -1.40 6.95 5.71
C LYS A 146 -1.85 5.55 6.15
N LEU A 147 -2.04 5.38 7.45
CA LEU A 147 -2.51 4.16 8.08
C LEU A 147 -3.91 4.43 8.62
N GLU A 148 -4.84 3.54 8.34
CA GLU A 148 -6.23 3.68 8.77
C GLU A 148 -6.75 2.37 9.34
N LEU A 149 -7.65 2.47 10.31
CA LEU A 149 -8.44 1.37 10.82
C LEU A 149 -9.91 1.74 10.67
N ARG A 150 -10.64 0.98 9.86
CA ARG A 150 -12.03 1.30 9.45
C ARG A 150 -12.94 0.10 9.66
N GLY A 151 -14.09 0.31 10.30
CA GLY A 151 -15.15 -0.71 10.31
C GLY A 151 -15.70 -0.90 8.90
N ILE A 152 -15.88 -2.14 8.44
CA ILE A 152 -16.42 -2.41 7.09
C ILE A 152 -17.74 -3.18 7.13
N GLU A 153 -17.93 -4.03 8.13
CA GLU A 153 -19.16 -4.74 8.46
C GLU A 153 -19.29 -4.80 9.98
N THR A 154 -20.40 -5.35 10.50
CA THR A 154 -20.63 -5.45 11.95
C THR A 154 -19.49 -6.18 12.65
N GLN A 155 -18.97 -7.25 12.05
CA GLN A 155 -17.94 -8.10 12.64
C GLN A 155 -16.54 -7.88 12.07
N ASP A 156 -16.40 -7.10 10.99
CA ASP A 156 -15.16 -7.01 10.24
C ASP A 156 -14.60 -5.60 10.26
N VAL A 157 -13.28 -5.53 10.41
CA VAL A 157 -12.48 -4.31 10.45
C VAL A 157 -11.40 -4.42 9.39
N CYS A 158 -11.14 -3.32 8.70
CA CYS A 158 -10.09 -3.22 7.71
C CYS A 158 -8.96 -2.35 8.22
N LEU A 159 -7.76 -2.93 8.30
CA LEU A 159 -6.51 -2.20 8.43
C LEU A 159 -6.02 -1.82 7.03
N LEU A 160 -5.89 -0.53 6.77
CA LEU A 160 -5.56 0.05 5.48
C LEU A 160 -4.22 0.79 5.60
N LEU A 161 -3.24 0.43 4.78
CA LEU A 161 -1.99 1.17 4.63
C LEU A 161 -1.86 1.70 3.21
N MET A 162 -1.83 3.02 3.07
CA MET A 162 -1.49 3.72 1.85
C MET A 162 -0.07 4.28 1.90
N ARG A 163 0.66 4.18 0.79
CA ARG A 163 2.03 4.67 0.64
C ARG A 163 2.20 5.38 -0.68
N TRP A 164 2.87 6.52 -0.65
CA TRP A 164 3.23 7.28 -1.84
C TRP A 164 4.74 7.35 -1.99
N LYS A 165 5.23 6.99 -3.17
CA LYS A 165 6.66 7.02 -3.51
C LYS A 165 6.85 7.83 -4.78
N ASP A 166 7.88 8.68 -4.82
CA ASP A 166 8.43 9.21 -6.06
C ASP A 166 9.71 8.42 -6.38
N LEU A 167 9.72 7.74 -7.52
CA LEU A 167 10.86 6.98 -8.00
C LEU A 167 11.83 7.81 -8.85
N GLY A 168 11.52 9.09 -9.05
CA GLY A 168 12.32 10.01 -9.84
C GLY A 168 12.03 9.93 -11.35
N PRO A 169 12.78 10.70 -12.15
CA PRO A 169 12.60 10.85 -13.59
C PRO A 169 12.94 9.57 -14.35
N GLY A 170 13.65 8.61 -13.75
CA GLY A 170 14.01 7.36 -14.42
C GLY A 170 14.87 7.56 -15.68
N LEU A 171 15.71 8.61 -15.67
CA LEU A 171 16.72 8.90 -16.69
C LEU A 171 18.05 8.21 -16.37
N ASP A 172 18.30 7.90 -15.11
CA ASP A 172 19.53 7.27 -14.62
C ASP A 172 19.15 6.05 -13.75
N PRO A 173 19.62 4.82 -14.06
CA PRO A 173 19.43 3.66 -13.18
C PRO A 173 20.06 3.83 -11.79
N GLU A 174 21.04 4.74 -11.67
CA GLU A 174 21.71 5.07 -10.40
C GLU A 174 21.00 6.17 -9.60
N ASP A 175 19.85 6.67 -10.07
CA ASP A 175 19.08 7.70 -9.35
C ASP A 175 18.78 7.26 -7.92
N ASN A 176 19.18 8.11 -6.96
CA ASN A 176 19.06 7.84 -5.54
C ASN A 176 17.60 7.67 -5.11
N ARG A 177 16.64 8.34 -5.76
CA ARG A 177 15.21 8.17 -5.49
C ARG A 177 14.75 6.76 -5.83
N TRP A 178 15.21 6.20 -6.95
CA TRP A 178 14.94 4.80 -7.30
C TRP A 178 15.64 3.84 -6.34
N ARG A 179 16.96 4.01 -6.14
CA ARG A 179 17.78 3.10 -5.31
C ARG A 179 17.33 3.08 -3.85
N SER A 180 16.87 4.20 -3.29
CA SER A 180 16.36 4.29 -1.91
C SER A 180 15.11 3.44 -1.65
N LYS A 181 14.45 2.94 -2.70
CA LYS A 181 13.21 2.15 -2.62
C LYS A 181 13.42 0.67 -2.90
N GLN A 182 14.64 0.27 -3.25
CA GLN A 182 14.97 -1.13 -3.47
C GLN A 182 15.04 -1.85 -2.11
N GLU A 183 14.21 -2.86 -1.95
CA GLU A 183 14.03 -3.57 -0.67
C GLU A 183 15.26 -4.38 -0.26
N TRP A 184 16.04 -4.84 -1.24
CA TRP A 184 17.23 -5.69 -1.07
C TRP A 184 18.55 -4.92 -1.12
N ALA A 185 18.49 -3.60 -1.33
CA ALA A 185 19.67 -2.75 -1.33
C ALA A 185 19.88 -2.12 0.05
N GLN A 186 21.13 -1.71 0.34
CA GLN A 186 21.42 -0.93 1.53
C GLN A 186 20.50 0.31 1.59
N PRO A 187 19.84 0.60 2.73
CA PRO A 187 18.91 1.71 2.84
C PRO A 187 19.62 3.03 2.50
N LYS A 188 19.26 3.63 1.37
CA LYS A 188 19.85 4.90 0.94
C LYS A 188 19.04 6.06 1.47
N THR A 189 19.68 6.90 2.27
CA THR A 189 19.14 8.20 2.69
C THR A 189 19.29 9.20 1.56
N LEU A 190 18.18 9.85 1.20
CA LEU A 190 18.16 10.94 0.23
C LEU A 190 18.72 12.21 0.84
N LYS A 191 19.40 13.01 0.02
CA LYS A 191 19.76 14.38 0.35
C LYS A 191 18.52 15.28 0.31
N PRO A 192 18.50 16.42 1.01
CA PRO A 192 17.37 17.35 0.94
C PRO A 192 17.01 17.79 -0.48
N SER A 193 18.01 17.98 -1.36
CA SER A 193 17.81 18.32 -2.78
C SER A 193 17.13 17.21 -3.59
N GLU A 194 17.16 15.96 -3.12
CA GLU A 194 16.53 14.80 -3.75
C GLU A 194 15.11 14.55 -3.22
N MET A 195 14.74 15.18 -2.10
CA MET A 195 13.39 15.11 -1.51
C MET A 195 12.44 16.09 -2.20
N VAL A 196 12.05 15.74 -3.41
CA VAL A 196 11.19 16.58 -4.24
C VAL A 196 9.74 16.59 -3.73
N GLY A 197 9.43 17.59 -2.90
CA GLY A 197 8.08 17.82 -2.37
C GLY A 197 7.54 16.62 -1.58
N ASP A 198 6.24 16.65 -1.27
CA ASP A 198 5.54 15.49 -0.70
C ASP A 198 5.02 14.58 -1.82
N PRO A 199 5.43 13.30 -1.88
CA PRO A 199 4.95 12.39 -2.92
C PRO A 199 3.43 12.19 -2.94
N ARG A 200 2.75 12.25 -1.78
CA ARG A 200 1.29 12.18 -1.73
C ARG A 200 0.68 13.39 -2.43
N LEU A 201 1.10 14.60 -2.07
CA LEU A 201 0.56 15.81 -2.67
C LEU A 201 0.79 15.86 -4.18
N ARG A 202 1.98 15.42 -4.63
CA ARG A 202 2.30 15.38 -6.07
C ARG A 202 1.49 14.33 -6.83
N PHE A 203 1.24 13.17 -6.24
CA PHE A 203 0.47 12.09 -6.88
C PHE A 203 -1.04 12.40 -6.94
N GLU A 204 -1.58 12.98 -5.86
CA GLU A 204 -3.02 13.24 -5.73
C GLU A 204 -3.46 14.54 -6.42
N ARG A 205 -2.53 15.44 -6.78
CA ARG A 205 -2.86 16.67 -7.50
C ARG A 205 -3.05 16.40 -9.00
N PRO A 206 -4.26 16.59 -9.56
CA PRO A 206 -4.53 16.30 -10.97
C PRO A 206 -3.71 17.14 -11.95
N SER A 207 -3.46 18.43 -11.62
CA SER A 207 -2.69 19.34 -12.47
C SER A 207 -1.25 18.89 -12.71
N ASP A 208 -0.72 18.09 -11.80
CA ASP A 208 0.68 17.70 -11.79
C ASP A 208 0.87 16.29 -12.37
N CYS A 209 -0.19 15.64 -12.88
CA CYS A 209 -0.14 14.27 -13.38
C CYS A 209 -0.65 14.16 -14.82
N SER A 210 -0.04 13.27 -15.61
CA SER A 210 -0.39 13.07 -17.02
C SER A 210 -1.64 12.20 -17.28
N SER A 211 -2.39 11.78 -16.25
CA SER A 211 -3.51 10.83 -16.40
C SER A 211 -4.84 11.55 -16.61
N SER A 212 -5.64 11.09 -17.58
CA SER A 212 -6.92 11.70 -17.94
C SER A 212 -8.03 11.58 -16.87
N GLN A 213 -7.93 10.62 -15.95
CA GLN A 213 -8.86 10.47 -14.81
C GLN A 213 -8.14 9.90 -13.57
N PRO A 214 -7.73 10.74 -12.61
CA PRO A 214 -7.12 10.26 -11.38
C PRO A 214 -8.16 9.56 -10.49
N MET A 215 -7.96 8.26 -10.22
CA MET A 215 -8.72 7.53 -9.19
C MET A 215 -8.41 8.12 -7.81
N SER A 216 -9.45 8.45 -7.02
CA SER A 216 -9.26 8.95 -5.65
C SER A 216 -8.82 7.82 -4.70
N GLN A 217 -8.44 8.19 -3.46
CA GLN A 217 -8.09 7.21 -2.42
C GLN A 217 -9.31 6.36 -2.03
N GLU A 218 -10.48 7.00 -1.89
CA GLU A 218 -11.72 6.32 -1.53
C GLU A 218 -12.21 5.42 -2.66
N ASP A 219 -12.14 5.86 -3.92
CA ASP A 219 -12.52 5.01 -5.07
C ASP A 219 -11.65 3.76 -5.14
N MET A 220 -10.34 3.90 -4.87
CA MET A 220 -9.41 2.78 -4.83
C MET A 220 -9.76 1.82 -3.69
N PHE A 221 -10.06 2.36 -2.50
CA PHE A 221 -10.51 1.59 -1.34
C PHE A 221 -11.80 0.82 -1.64
N GLN A 222 -12.85 1.50 -2.12
CA GLN A 222 -14.15 0.88 -2.40
C GLN A 222 -14.04 -0.20 -3.48
N ARG A 223 -13.27 0.07 -4.55
CA ARG A 223 -13.00 -0.95 -5.58
C ARG A 223 -12.32 -2.17 -4.97
N ASN A 224 -11.29 -1.98 -4.17
CA ASN A 224 -10.53 -3.08 -3.57
C ASN A 224 -11.37 -3.84 -2.53
N LEU A 225 -12.13 -3.14 -1.69
CA LEU A 225 -13.06 -3.74 -0.75
C LEU A 225 -14.13 -4.57 -1.47
N SER A 226 -14.62 -4.10 -2.63
CA SER A 226 -15.59 -4.86 -3.43
C SER A 226 -15.05 -6.17 -3.99
N LEU A 227 -13.73 -6.31 -4.14
CA LEU A 227 -13.10 -7.59 -4.51
C LEU A 227 -13.14 -8.58 -3.35
N LEU A 228 -12.95 -8.08 -2.12
CA LEU A 228 -12.93 -8.89 -0.91
C LEU A 228 -14.33 -9.34 -0.49
N ARG A 229 -15.33 -8.45 -0.62
CA ARG A 229 -16.74 -8.76 -0.31
C ARG A 229 -17.25 -9.94 -1.13
N GLY A 230 -17.87 -10.90 -0.43
CA GLY A 230 -18.39 -12.12 -1.06
C GLY A 230 -17.33 -12.93 -1.81
N LYS A 231 -16.04 -12.74 -1.53
CA LYS A 231 -14.91 -13.37 -2.23
C LYS A 231 -14.93 -13.17 -3.75
N ARG A 232 -15.45 -12.02 -4.22
CA ARG A 232 -15.58 -11.70 -5.65
C ARG A 232 -14.26 -11.82 -6.43
N TYR A 233 -13.11 -11.62 -5.78
CA TYR A 233 -11.80 -11.85 -6.37
C TYR A 233 -11.67 -13.25 -7.01
N GLN A 234 -12.34 -14.28 -6.49
CA GLN A 234 -12.28 -15.64 -7.03
C GLN A 234 -12.88 -15.77 -8.43
N THR A 235 -13.83 -14.88 -8.79
CA THR A 235 -14.52 -14.92 -10.07
C THR A 235 -13.97 -13.90 -11.06
N VAL A 236 -13.40 -12.79 -10.59
CA VAL A 236 -12.95 -11.68 -11.46
C VAL A 236 -11.43 -11.59 -11.62
N MET A 237 -10.65 -12.19 -10.74
CA MET A 237 -9.19 -12.15 -10.78
C MET A 237 -8.63 -13.49 -11.26
N ARG A 238 -7.44 -13.46 -11.86
CA ARG A 238 -6.74 -14.67 -12.28
C ARG A 238 -6.11 -15.34 -11.08
N LYS A 239 -6.39 -16.62 -10.89
CA LYS A 239 -5.70 -17.44 -9.89
C LYS A 239 -4.25 -17.67 -10.32
N SER A 240 -3.33 -17.46 -9.39
CA SER A 240 -1.91 -17.78 -9.53
C SER A 240 -1.59 -19.08 -8.77
N TRP A 241 -0.31 -19.36 -8.54
CA TRP A 241 0.12 -20.45 -7.68
C TRP A 241 -0.27 -20.22 -6.22
N GLY A 242 -0.75 -21.26 -5.53
CA GLY A 242 -1.10 -21.20 -4.11
C GLY A 242 -2.34 -20.33 -3.81
N PRO A 243 -2.31 -19.53 -2.72
CA PRO A 243 -3.46 -18.71 -2.27
C PRO A 243 -3.59 -17.35 -2.99
N TRP A 244 -2.87 -17.14 -4.09
CA TRP A 244 -2.72 -15.82 -4.72
C TRP A 244 -3.65 -15.64 -5.92
N TYR A 245 -4.26 -14.47 -6.01
CA TYR A 245 -5.06 -13.99 -7.14
C TYR A 245 -4.55 -12.64 -7.59
N TYR A 246 -4.57 -12.34 -8.90
CA TYR A 246 -4.11 -11.05 -9.42
C TYR A 246 -4.97 -10.50 -10.56
N LEU A 247 -4.92 -9.19 -10.73
CA LEU A 247 -5.55 -8.42 -11.80
C LEU A 247 -4.56 -7.37 -12.30
N HIS A 248 -4.31 -7.36 -13.61
CA HIS A 248 -3.39 -6.41 -14.22
C HIS A 248 -4.15 -5.25 -14.89
N GLY A 249 -3.61 -4.03 -14.85
CA GLY A 249 -4.33 -2.81 -15.26
C GLY A 249 -4.86 -2.81 -16.70
N LYS A 250 -4.25 -3.58 -17.61
CA LYS A 250 -4.73 -3.78 -18.99
C LYS A 250 -5.98 -4.66 -19.11
N GLU A 251 -6.36 -5.39 -18.07
CA GLU A 251 -7.51 -6.29 -18.07
C GLU A 251 -8.82 -5.59 -17.69
N ARG A 252 -8.80 -4.26 -17.55
CA ARG A 252 -9.99 -3.41 -17.31
C ARG A 252 -11.03 -3.43 -18.45
N GLU A 253 -10.80 -4.14 -19.56
CA GLU A 253 -11.73 -4.18 -20.69
C GLU A 253 -12.71 -5.37 -20.73
N VAL A 254 -12.72 -6.26 -19.72
CA VAL A 254 -13.73 -7.35 -19.70
C VAL A 254 -14.86 -7.03 -18.72
N ASN A 255 -16.00 -6.62 -19.29
CA ASN A 255 -17.35 -6.54 -18.71
C ASN A 255 -17.77 -5.29 -17.91
N HIS A 256 -17.83 -4.14 -18.59
CA HIS A 256 -18.84 -3.11 -18.27
C HIS A 256 -20.11 -3.20 -19.15
N SER A 257 -20.23 -4.21 -20.02
CA SER A 257 -21.32 -4.34 -21.00
C SER A 257 -22.33 -5.47 -20.74
N ARG A 258 -22.49 -5.92 -19.50
CA ARG A 258 -23.63 -6.78 -19.11
C ARG A 258 -24.37 -6.27 -17.89
N CYS A 259 -24.82 -5.02 -17.98
CA CYS A 259 -26.10 -4.62 -17.39
C CYS A 259 -27.07 -4.39 -18.56
N ILE A 260 -27.81 -5.45 -18.93
CA ILE A 260 -29.12 -5.30 -19.54
C ILE A 260 -30.07 -6.08 -18.63
N ILE A 261 -30.77 -5.35 -17.77
CA ILE A 261 -32.08 -5.74 -17.27
C ILE A 261 -32.98 -4.53 -17.53
N SER A 262 -33.69 -4.61 -18.66
CA SER A 262 -35.09 -4.22 -18.88
C SER A 262 -35.41 -4.46 -20.34
#